data_AF-A0A533Y5V7-F1
#
_entry.id   AF-A0A533Y5V7-F1
#
_cell.length_a   1.000
_cell.length_b   1.000
_cell.length_c   1.000
_cell.angle_alpha   90.00
_cell.angle_beta   90.00
_cell.angle_gamma   90.00
#
_symmetry.space_group_name_H-M   'P 1'
#
loop_
_entity.id
_entity.type
_entity.pdbx_description
1 polymer ?
#
loop_
_entity_poly.entity_id
_entity_poly.type
_entity_poly.pdbx_seq_one_letter_code
_entity_poly.pdbx_strand_id
1 'polypeptide(L)'
;MEWPFSIQASELFTREPGMGNFTGPFTVVKPLTPLKMSYEAAKKRAEPYTKIIEELPEMRRDTVEFLRKAVAEGRRAYVLVNNRSEGSAPLPVQAVSEMLRD
;
A
#
# COMPACT_ATOMS: atom_id res chain seq x y z
N MET A 1 5.72 24.47 6.08
CA MET A 1 6.44 23.19 5.99
C MET A 1 5.47 22.21 5.36
N GLU A 2 5.44 22.16 4.03
CA GLU A 2 4.55 21.25 3.30
C GLU A 2 5.26 19.91 3.16
N TRP A 3 4.66 18.86 3.70
CA TRP A 3 5.07 17.50 3.38
C TRP A 3 4.59 17.15 1.96
N PRO A 4 5.42 16.53 1.11
CA PRO A 4 5.02 16.20 -0.25
C PRO A 4 4.14 14.95 -0.21
N PHE A 5 2.83 15.15 -0.04
CA PHE A 5 1.78 14.12 -0.16
C PHE A 5 1.60 13.63 -1.60
N SER A 6 2.67 13.54 -2.38
CA SER A 6 2.63 13.17 -3.80
C SER A 6 3.77 12.25 -4.23
N ILE A 7 4.63 11.81 -3.32
CA ILE A 7 5.71 10.89 -3.68
C ILE A 7 5.19 9.46 -3.53
N GLN A 8 5.24 8.70 -4.63
CA GLN A 8 4.92 7.27 -4.65
C GLN A 8 5.88 6.51 -3.74
N ALA A 9 5.46 5.37 -3.19
CA ALA A 9 6.34 4.62 -2.29
C ALA A 9 7.57 4.09 -3.05
N SER A 10 7.41 3.71 -4.31
CA SER A 10 8.51 3.34 -5.23
C SER A 10 9.52 4.48 -5.44
N GLU A 11 9.04 5.71 -5.65
CA GLU A 11 9.91 6.90 -5.74
C GLU A 11 10.60 7.21 -4.40
N LEU A 12 9.91 7.01 -3.27
CA LEU A 12 10.46 7.20 -1.93
C LEU A 12 11.60 6.22 -1.62
N PHE A 13 11.50 4.95 -2.04
CA PHE A 13 12.57 3.96 -1.88
C PHE A 13 13.83 4.27 -2.69
N THR A 14 13.70 5.09 -3.74
CA THR A 14 14.82 5.39 -4.65
C THR A 14 15.53 6.69 -4.27
N ARG A 15 14.82 7.65 -3.65
CA ARG A 15 15.32 9.03 -3.45
C ARG A 15 16.08 9.27 -2.14
N GLU A 16 15.78 8.55 -1.08
CA GLU A 16 16.36 8.82 0.25
C GLU A 16 17.31 7.69 0.69
N PRO A 17 18.62 7.96 0.86
CA PRO A 17 19.60 6.97 1.31
C PRO A 17 19.19 6.36 2.66
N GLY A 18 18.90 5.06 2.67
CA GLY A 18 18.43 4.32 3.85
C GLY A 18 16.92 4.10 3.92
N MET A 19 16.13 4.81 3.11
CA MET A 19 14.69 4.59 2.99
C MET A 19 14.47 3.39 2.07
N GLY A 20 13.95 2.29 2.63
CA GLY A 20 13.93 0.97 1.96
C GLY A 20 14.90 -0.04 2.57
N ASN A 21 15.72 0.35 3.54
CA ASN A 21 16.45 -0.60 4.36
C ASN A 21 15.53 -1.16 5.45
N PHE A 22 15.31 -2.46 5.42
CA PHE A 22 14.57 -3.13 6.48
C PHE A 22 15.49 -3.34 7.69
N THR A 23 15.14 -2.75 8.83
CA THR A 23 15.93 -2.82 10.06
C THR A 23 15.46 -3.91 11.02
N GLY A 24 14.21 -4.39 10.86
CA GLY A 24 13.61 -5.43 11.70
C GLY A 24 13.69 -6.83 11.10
N PRO A 25 13.46 -7.89 11.91
CA PRO A 25 13.44 -9.29 11.44
C PRO A 25 12.25 -9.60 10.51
N PHE A 26 11.30 -8.67 10.39
CA PHE A 26 10.18 -8.71 9.46
C PHE A 26 9.82 -7.28 9.05
N THR A 27 8.99 -7.16 8.01
CA THR A 27 8.48 -5.88 7.52
C THR A 27 6.97 -5.89 7.40
N VAL A 28 6.36 -4.71 7.49
CA VAL A 28 4.91 -4.52 7.38
C VAL A 28 4.64 -3.36 6.44
N VAL A 29 3.75 -3.56 5.46
CA VAL A 29 3.20 -2.50 4.62
C VAL A 29 1.71 -2.36 4.88
N LYS A 30 1.26 -1.12 5.06
CA LYS A 30 -0.14 -0.77 5.22
C LYS A 30 -0.50 0.33 4.24
N PRO A 31 -1.11 -0.01 3.09
CA PRO A 31 -1.62 1.01 2.19
C PRO A 31 -2.66 1.89 2.91
N LEU A 32 -2.51 3.20 2.78
CA LEU A 32 -3.35 4.17 3.48
C LEU A 32 -4.47 4.69 2.57
N THR A 33 -5.29 5.59 3.13
CA THR A 33 -6.34 6.28 2.37
C THR A 33 -5.72 7.14 1.26
N PRO A 34 -6.40 7.27 0.10
CA PRO A 34 -5.95 8.14 -0.97
C PRO A 34 -5.61 9.55 -0.47
N LEU A 35 -4.54 10.11 -1.04
CA LEU A 35 -4.06 11.44 -0.70
C LEU A 35 -5.12 12.49 -1.09
N LYS A 36 -5.09 13.66 -0.43
CA LYS A 36 -6.03 14.78 -0.66
C LYS A 36 -7.49 14.51 -0.27
N MET A 37 -7.77 13.47 0.51
CA MET A 37 -9.11 13.18 1.03
C MET A 37 -9.13 13.28 2.56
N SER A 38 -10.16 13.94 3.12
CA SER A 38 -10.36 13.92 4.57
C SER A 38 -10.81 12.53 5.02
N TYR A 39 -10.53 12.20 6.29
CA TYR A 39 -10.94 10.91 6.86
C TYR A 39 -12.45 10.66 6.74
N GLU A 40 -13.27 11.66 7.08
CA GLU A 40 -14.73 11.56 7.01
C GLU A 40 -15.23 11.37 5.57
N ALA A 41 -14.62 12.06 4.61
CA ALA A 41 -14.94 11.87 3.19
C ALA A 41 -14.57 10.47 2.72
N ALA A 42 -13.41 9.95 3.11
CA ALA A 42 -12.98 8.59 2.78
C ALA A 42 -13.92 7.53 3.37
N LYS A 43 -14.34 7.71 4.62
CA LYS A 43 -15.29 6.82 5.30
C LYS A 43 -16.64 6.81 4.58
N LYS A 44 -17.22 7.99 4.33
CA LYS A 44 -18.51 8.12 3.64
C LYS A 44 -18.49 7.56 2.22
N ARG A 45 -17.35 7.71 1.51
CA ARG A 45 -17.15 7.20 0.15
C ARG A 45 -17.07 5.67 0.13
N ALA A 46 -16.41 5.07 1.11
CA ALA A 46 -16.07 3.66 1.13
C ALA A 46 -17.16 2.78 1.78
N GLU A 47 -17.98 3.33 2.68
CA GLU A 47 -19.08 2.59 3.30
C GLU A 47 -20.08 2.09 2.25
N PRO A 48 -20.57 0.82 2.36
CA PRO A 48 -20.42 -0.13 3.48
C PRO A 48 -19.20 -1.08 3.39
N TYR A 49 -18.17 -0.73 2.62
CA TYR A 49 -16.94 -1.51 2.43
C TYR A 49 -17.10 -2.85 1.68
N THR A 50 -18.07 -2.93 0.77
CA THR A 50 -18.45 -4.19 0.11
C THR A 50 -17.90 -4.34 -1.30
N LYS A 51 -17.36 -3.28 -1.90
CA LYS A 51 -16.91 -3.28 -3.31
C LYS A 51 -15.76 -2.31 -3.52
N ILE A 52 -15.02 -2.52 -4.61
CA ILE A 52 -14.06 -1.54 -5.08
C ILE A 52 -14.82 -0.28 -5.54
N ILE A 53 -14.47 0.87 -4.96
CA ILE A 53 -14.97 2.19 -5.34
C ILE A 53 -14.07 2.81 -6.40
N GLU A 54 -12.76 2.63 -6.26
CA GLU A 54 -11.74 3.07 -7.21
C GLU A 54 -10.55 2.15 -7.08
N GLU A 55 -10.02 1.71 -8.21
CA GLU A 55 -8.77 0.95 -8.22
C GLU A 55 -7.58 1.89 -8.08
N LEU A 56 -6.62 1.48 -7.25
CA LEU A 56 -5.37 2.18 -7.03
C LEU A 56 -4.22 1.29 -7.54
N PRO A 57 -4.06 1.15 -8.88
CA PRO A 57 -3.09 0.22 -9.45
C PRO A 57 -1.64 0.54 -9.08
N GLU A 58 -1.32 1.82 -8.89
CA GLU A 58 -0.01 2.27 -8.40
C GLU A 58 0.26 1.78 -6.97
N MET A 59 -0.71 1.95 -6.06
CA MET A 59 -0.61 1.45 -4.69
C MET A 59 -0.43 -0.08 -4.66
N ARG A 60 -1.15 -0.81 -5.51
CA ARG A 60 -1.00 -2.27 -5.63
C ARG A 60 0.41 -2.64 -6.12
N ARG A 61 0.93 -1.98 -7.17
CA ARG A 61 2.29 -2.20 -7.69
C ARG A 61 3.36 -1.90 -6.64
N ASP A 62 3.29 -0.74 -5.99
CA ASP A 62 4.21 -0.34 -4.93
C ASP A 62 4.22 -1.38 -3.78
N THR A 63 3.04 -1.89 -3.42
CA THR A 63 2.91 -2.96 -2.41
C THR A 63 3.61 -4.23 -2.86
N VAL A 64 3.40 -4.67 -4.11
CA VAL A 64 4.04 -5.87 -4.67
C VAL A 64 5.56 -5.72 -4.72
N GLU A 65 6.07 -4.58 -5.20
CA GLU A 65 7.51 -4.29 -5.25
C GLU A 65 8.15 -4.33 -3.85
N PHE A 66 7.48 -3.74 -2.86
CA PHE A 66 7.92 -3.80 -1.46
C PHE A 66 8.01 -5.24 -0.94
N LEU A 67 6.99 -6.05 -1.19
CA LEU A 67 6.95 -7.45 -0.76
C LEU A 67 8.04 -8.27 -1.44
N ARG A 68 8.22 -8.10 -2.75
CA ARG A 68 9.27 -8.78 -3.52
C ARG A 68 10.66 -8.43 -2.97
N LYS A 69 10.93 -7.16 -2.69
CA LYS A 69 12.19 -6.72 -2.06
C LYS A 69 12.41 -7.36 -0.69
N ALA A 70 11.39 -7.36 0.18
CA ALA A 70 11.50 -7.93 1.51
C ALA A 70 11.80 -9.44 1.49
N VAL A 71 11.10 -10.18 0.62
CA VAL A 71 11.32 -11.62 0.44
C VAL A 71 12.71 -11.89 -0.15
N ALA A 72 13.16 -11.10 -1.12
CA ALA A 72 14.51 -11.22 -1.69
C ALA A 72 15.62 -11.00 -0.64
N GLU A 73 15.37 -10.19 0.38
CA GLU A 73 16.26 -10.00 1.53
C GLU A 73 16.09 -11.07 2.64
N GLY A 74 15.31 -12.14 2.39
CA GLY A 74 15.09 -13.22 3.34
C GLY A 74 14.19 -12.85 4.52
N ARG A 75 13.37 -11.80 4.38
CA ARG A 75 12.53 -11.29 5.46
C ARG A 75 11.09 -11.74 5.31
N ARG A 76 10.43 -11.95 6.46
CA ARG A 76 8.97 -12.09 6.50
C ARG A 76 8.32 -10.74 6.22
N ALA A 77 7.35 -10.72 5.31
CA ALA A 77 6.63 -9.52 4.94
C ALA A 77 5.13 -9.69 5.19
N TYR A 78 4.50 -8.67 5.76
CA TYR A 78 3.06 -8.65 6.04
C TYR A 78 2.40 -7.46 5.36
N VAL A 79 1.23 -7.68 4.78
CA VAL A 79 0.38 -6.62 4.23
C VAL A 79 -0.85 -6.46 5.11
N LEU A 80 -1.12 -5.24 5.55
CA LEU A 80 -2.37 -4.88 6.22
C LEU A 80 -3.19 -4.00 5.28
N VAL A 81 -4.15 -4.57 4.57
CA VAL A 81 -4.99 -3.79 3.65
C VAL A 81 -6.00 -2.95 4.44
N ASN A 82 -5.97 -1.64 4.23
CA ASN A 82 -6.95 -0.71 4.77
C ASN A 82 -8.18 -0.71 3.87
N ASN A 83 -9.34 -1.13 4.38
CA ASN A 83 -10.60 -1.13 3.63
C ASN A 83 -10.97 0.25 3.02
N ARG A 84 -10.44 1.35 3.57
CA ARG A 84 -10.65 2.71 3.05
C ARG A 84 -9.75 3.09 1.86
N SER A 85 -8.78 2.25 1.46
CA SER A 85 -7.96 2.54 0.28
C SER A 85 -8.82 2.47 -0.99
N GLU A 86 -9.43 1.32 -1.22
CA GLU A 86 -10.22 1.04 -2.43
C GLU A 86 -11.71 0.78 -2.14
N GLY A 87 -12.14 0.80 -0.88
CA GLY A 87 -13.54 0.51 -0.49
C GLY A 87 -13.84 -0.97 -0.20
N SER A 88 -12.82 -1.83 -0.21
CA SER A 88 -12.91 -3.23 0.20
C SER A 88 -11.56 -3.65 0.78
N ALA A 89 -11.56 -4.57 1.75
CA ALA A 89 -10.33 -5.24 2.21
C ALA A 89 -10.02 -6.52 1.42
N PRO A 90 -10.95 -7.47 1.20
CA PRO A 90 -10.61 -8.74 0.55
C PRO A 90 -10.24 -8.59 -0.93
N LEU A 91 -10.90 -7.70 -1.68
CA LEU A 91 -10.67 -7.58 -3.12
C LEU A 91 -9.26 -7.07 -3.46
N PRO A 92 -8.72 -6.03 -2.79
CA PRO A 92 -7.32 -5.64 -2.99
C PRO A 92 -6.31 -6.69 -2.54
N VAL A 93 -6.60 -7.43 -1.46
CA VAL A 93 -5.75 -8.55 -1.01
C VAL A 93 -5.65 -9.60 -2.12
N GLN A 94 -6.78 -9.96 -2.71
CA GLN A 94 -6.81 -10.90 -3.82
C GLN A 94 -6.00 -10.39 -5.01
N ALA A 95 -6.22 -9.15 -5.45
CA ALA A 95 -5.51 -8.57 -6.58
C ALA A 95 -3.98 -8.52 -6.35
N VAL A 96 -3.53 -8.10 -5.17
CA VAL A 96 -2.10 -8.13 -4.80
C VAL A 96 -1.57 -9.56 -4.77
N SER A 97 -2.34 -10.53 -4.28
CA SER A 97 -1.94 -11.93 -4.29
C SER A 97 -1.83 -12.51 -5.70
N GLU A 98 -2.66 -12.08 -6.64
CA GLU A 98 -2.59 -12.49 -8.05
C GLU A 98 -1.34 -11.91 -8.70
N MET A 99 -1.09 -10.61 -8.53
CA MET A 99 0.12 -9.93 -9.03
C MET A 99 1.44 -10.51 -8.48
N LEU A 100 1.42 -11.18 -7.32
CA LEU A 100 2.59 -11.86 -6.76
C LEU A 100 2.85 -13.24 -7.38
N ARG A 101 1.84 -13.85 -8.01
CA ARG A 101 1.95 -15.17 -8.66
C ARG A 101 2.47 -15.05 -10.10
N ASP A 102 2.23 -13.90 -10.71
CA ASP A 102 2.78 -13.49 -12.01
C ASP A 102 4.26 -13.10 -11.90
#